data_AF-A0A0G0JE39-F1
#
_entry.id   AF-A0A0G0JE39-F1
#
_cell.length_a   1.000
_cell.length_b   1.000
_cell.length_c   1.000
_cell.angle_alpha   90.00
_cell.angle_beta   90.00
_cell.angle_gamma   90.00
#
_symmetry.space_group_name_H-M   'P 1'
#
loop_
_entity.id
_entity.type
_entity.pdbx_description
1 polymer ?
#
loop_
_entity_poly.entity_id
_entity_poly.type
_entity_poly.pdbx_seq_one_letter_code
_entity_poly.pdbx_strand_id
1 'polypeptide(L)'
;MDGKIDQMIKNILKDLDVAQKRCEQFHAKQVVPGDKIVPMDIFDMGKAFDTRKKLYIELNLARAERYTDFLSEEKIKQLKKEKHRLERNIKAYQNRQFPSQYRE
;
A
#
# COMPACT_ATOMS: atom_id res chain seq x y z
N MET A 1 -11.89 5.71 -23.65
CA MET A 1 -11.60 5.83 -22.20
C MET A 1 -10.83 4.62 -21.69
N ASP A 2 -11.09 3.45 -22.23
CA ASP A 2 -10.54 2.15 -21.78
C ASP A 2 -9.01 2.07 -21.74
N GLY A 3 -8.32 2.64 -22.75
CA GLY A 3 -6.86 2.65 -22.77
C GLY A 3 -6.20 3.41 -21.59
N LYS A 4 -6.90 4.40 -21.01
CA LYS A 4 -6.39 5.15 -19.84
C LYS A 4 -6.53 4.33 -18.56
N ILE A 5 -7.66 3.65 -18.37
CA ILE A 5 -7.90 2.79 -17.20
C ILE A 5 -6.95 1.59 -17.22
N ASP A 6 -6.67 1.03 -18.40
CA ASP A 6 -5.75 -0.10 -18.54
C ASP A 6 -4.31 0.27 -18.20
N GLN A 7 -3.87 1.46 -18.61
CA GLN A 7 -2.58 1.97 -18.22
C GLN A 7 -2.51 2.22 -16.71
N MET A 8 -3.58 2.75 -16.11
CA MET A 8 -3.68 2.95 -14.66
C MET A 8 -3.57 1.63 -13.91
N ILE A 9 -4.31 0.59 -14.32
CA ILE A 9 -4.23 -0.75 -13.72
C ILE A 9 -2.81 -1.33 -13.84
N LYS A 10 -2.17 -1.21 -15.00
CA LYS A 10 -0.78 -1.69 -15.20
C LYS A 10 0.20 -1.01 -14.26
N ASN A 11 0.08 0.31 -14.10
CA ASN A 11 0.94 1.08 -13.19
C ASN A 11 0.72 0.64 -11.73
N ILE A 12 -0.53 0.51 -11.29
CA ILE A 12 -0.86 0.06 -9.91
C ILE A 12 -0.31 -1.34 -9.65
N LEU A 13 -0.41 -2.26 -10.62
CA LEU A 13 0.13 -3.62 -10.48
C LEU A 13 1.66 -3.63 -10.32
N LYS A 14 2.36 -2.78 -11.07
CA LYS A 14 3.82 -2.61 -10.93
C LYS A 14 4.17 -2.08 -9.53
N ASP A 15 3.46 -1.07 -9.06
CA ASP A 15 3.69 -0.50 -7.73
C ASP A 15 3.38 -1.50 -6.62
N LEU A 16 2.33 -2.32 -6.81
CA LEU A 16 1.93 -3.37 -5.87
C LEU A 16 3.02 -4.44 -5.75
N ASP A 17 3.63 -4.86 -6.85
CA ASP A 17 4.76 -5.80 -6.85
C ASP A 17 5.95 -5.24 -6.05
N VAL A 18 6.30 -3.96 -6.27
CA VAL A 18 7.37 -3.29 -5.50
C VAL A 18 7.03 -3.22 -4.01
N ALA A 19 5.79 -2.89 -3.65
CA ALA A 19 5.35 -2.82 -2.27
C ALA A 19 5.32 -4.20 -1.59
N GLN A 20 4.91 -5.25 -2.31
CA GLN A 20 4.91 -6.63 -1.85
C GLN A 20 6.34 -7.10 -1.52
N LYS A 21 7.30 -6.88 -2.43
CA LYS A 21 8.72 -7.20 -2.21
C LYS A 21 9.28 -6.52 -0.96
N ARG A 22 8.90 -5.26 -0.71
CA ARG A 22 9.27 -4.55 0.53
C ARG A 22 8.63 -5.17 1.77
N CYS A 23 7.36 -5.56 1.70
CA CYS A 23 6.71 -6.26 2.82
C CYS A 23 7.40 -7.59 3.14
N GLU A 24 7.78 -8.36 2.12
CA GLU A 24 8.47 -9.64 2.27
C GLU A 24 9.84 -9.51 2.94
N GLN A 25 10.53 -8.38 2.78
CA GLN A 25 11.78 -8.09 3.51
C GLN A 25 11.56 -8.00 5.02
N PHE A 26 10.35 -7.61 5.45
CA PHE A 26 9.98 -7.49 6.86
C PHE A 26 9.31 -8.74 7.43
N HIS A 27 8.90 -9.68 6.58
CA HIS A 27 8.44 -10.97 7.08
C HIS A 27 9.63 -11.68 7.73
N ALA A 28 9.57 -11.85 9.05
CA ALA A 28 10.59 -12.57 9.79
C ALA A 28 10.74 -13.98 9.18
N LYS A 29 11.94 -14.29 8.67
CA LYS A 29 12.33 -15.69 8.52
C LYS A 29 12.25 -16.34 9.90
N GLN A 30 11.80 -17.60 9.98
CA GLN A 30 11.86 -18.34 11.24
C GLN A 30 13.28 -18.24 11.80
N VAL A 31 13.39 -17.71 13.02
CA VAL A 31 14.67 -17.52 13.68
C VAL A 31 15.23 -18.91 14.00
N VAL A 32 16.30 -19.31 13.32
CA VAL A 32 17.02 -20.55 13.64
C VAL A 32 18.15 -20.26 14.63
N PRO A 33 18.54 -21.24 15.47
CA PRO A 33 19.67 -21.08 16.38
C PRO A 33 20.94 -20.70 15.61
N GLY A 34 21.50 -19.52 15.90
CA GLY A 34 22.69 -18.98 15.21
C GLY A 34 22.40 -17.79 14.29
N ASP A 35 21.13 -17.45 14.05
CA ASP A 35 20.78 -16.26 13.27
C ASP A 35 21.17 -14.97 13.98
N LYS A 36 21.79 -14.05 13.23
CA LYS A 36 22.01 -12.67 13.69
C LYS A 36 20.68 -11.92 13.61
N ILE A 37 20.16 -11.52 14.78
CA ILE A 37 19.00 -10.63 14.86
C ILE A 37 19.41 -9.27 14.30
N VAL A 38 18.88 -8.90 13.15
CA VAL A 38 19.01 -7.55 12.60
C VAL A 38 17.84 -6.72 13.12
N PRO A 39 18.09 -5.60 13.82
CA PRO A 39 17.01 -4.72 14.25
C PRO A 39 16.28 -4.18 13.01
N MET A 40 14.97 -4.39 12.97
CA MET A 40 14.10 -3.99 11.87
C MET A 40 13.44 -2.65 12.22
N ASP A 41 13.45 -1.69 11.28
CA ASP A 41 12.74 -0.43 11.48
C ASP A 41 11.23 -0.66 11.40
N ILE A 42 10.58 -0.59 12.56
CA ILE A 42 9.13 -0.75 12.73
C ILE A 42 8.34 0.28 11.90
N PHE A 43 8.91 1.47 11.66
CA PHE A 43 8.25 2.50 10.86
C PHE A 43 8.26 2.17 9.37
N ASP A 44 9.39 1.69 8.84
CA ASP A 44 9.48 1.25 7.44
C ASP A 44 8.60 0.03 7.17
N MET A 45 8.56 -0.90 8.12
CA MET A 45 7.66 -2.04 8.10
C MET A 45 6.20 -1.59 8.01
N GLY A 46 5.75 -0.73 8.92
CA GLY A 46 4.38 -0.20 8.93
C GLY A 46 4.02 0.54 7.63
N LYS A 47 4.94 1.37 7.14
CA LYS A 47 4.78 2.10 5.87
C LYS A 47 4.65 1.15 4.69
N ALA A 48 5.45 0.08 4.61
CA ALA A 48 5.40 -0.89 3.52
C ALA A 48 4.05 -1.63 3.49
N PHE A 49 3.57 -2.10 4.64
CA PHE A 49 2.29 -2.81 4.74
C PHE A 49 1.10 -1.92 4.36
N ASP A 50 1.03 -0.71 4.91
CA ASP A 50 -0.05 0.22 4.60
C ASP A 50 -0.02 0.67 3.14
N THR A 51 1.17 0.87 2.56
CA THR A 51 1.34 1.19 1.13
C THR A 51 0.83 0.06 0.25
N ARG A 52 1.20 -1.19 0.54
CA ARG A 52 0.72 -2.36 -0.20
C ARG A 52 -0.80 -2.46 -0.15
N LYS A 53 -1.39 -2.29 1.03
CA LYS A 53 -2.85 -2.35 1.21
C LYS A 53 -3.55 -1.24 0.43
N LYS A 54 -3.00 -0.02 0.41
CA LYS A 54 -3.53 1.11 -0.36
C LYS A 54 -3.57 0.79 -1.86
N LEU A 55 -2.47 0.29 -2.42
CA LEU A 55 -2.37 -0.07 -3.83
C LEU A 55 -3.36 -1.17 -4.23
N TYR A 56 -3.56 -2.17 -3.37
CA TYR A 56 -4.58 -3.20 -3.60
C TYR A 56 -6.00 -2.61 -3.65
N ILE A 57 -6.31 -1.63 -2.80
CA ILE A 57 -7.59 -0.92 -2.83
C ILE A 57 -7.74 -0.10 -4.11
N GLU A 58 -6.69 0.62 -4.52
CA GLU A 58 -6.68 1.38 -5.78
C GLU A 58 -6.91 0.48 -7.00
N LEU A 59 -6.31 -0.72 -7.02
CA LEU A 59 -6.56 -1.71 -8.07
C LEU A 59 -8.04 -2.13 -8.12
N ASN A 60 -8.66 -2.38 -6.97
CA ASN A 60 -10.07 -2.79 -6.90
C ASN A 60 -11.01 -1.68 -7.34
N LEU A 61 -10.72 -0.42 -6.97
CA LEU A 61 -11.49 0.74 -7.42
C LEU A 61 -11.35 0.93 -8.93
N ALA A 62 -10.13 0.84 -9.48
CA ALA A 62 -9.88 0.93 -10.92
C ALA A 62 -10.62 -0.15 -11.71
N ARG A 63 -10.67 -1.38 -11.18
CA ARG A 63 -11.43 -2.48 -11.77
C ARG A 63 -12.94 -2.25 -11.70
N ALA A 64 -13.46 -1.68 -10.61
CA ALA A 64 -14.87 -1.34 -10.49
C ALA A 64 -15.30 -0.20 -11.41
N GLU A 65 -14.40 0.75 -11.68
CA GLU A 65 -14.64 1.80 -12.70
C GLU A 65 -14.68 1.23 -14.11
N ARG A 66 -13.84 0.21 -14.40
CA ARG A 66 -13.85 -0.49 -15.69
C ARG A 66 -15.05 -1.42 -15.85
N TYR A 67 -15.42 -2.09 -14.76
CA TYR A 67 -16.44 -3.13 -14.71
C TYR A 67 -17.40 -2.80 -13.57
N THR A 68 -18.49 -2.11 -13.88
CA THR A 68 -19.44 -1.58 -12.87
C THR A 68 -20.03 -2.66 -11.97
N ASP A 69 -20.16 -3.89 -12.47
CA ASP A 69 -20.71 -5.02 -11.72
C ASP A 69 -19.68 -5.70 -10.80
N PHE A 70 -18.41 -5.26 -10.85
CA PHE A 70 -17.33 -5.89 -10.10
C PHE A 70 -17.45 -5.67 -8.58
N LEU A 71 -17.99 -4.53 -8.14
CA LEU A 71 -18.20 -4.20 -6.74
C LEU A 71 -19.51 -3.45 -6.53
N SER A 72 -20.18 -3.73 -5.40
CA SER A 72 -21.33 -2.93 -4.98
C SER A 72 -20.93 -1.50 -4.58
N GLU A 73 -21.86 -0.55 -4.72
CA GLU A 73 -21.63 0.85 -4.33
C GLU A 73 -21.20 1.01 -2.87
N GLU A 74 -21.81 0.23 -1.97
CA GLU A 74 -21.45 0.23 -0.55
C GLU A 74 -20.00 -0.25 -0.35
N LYS A 75 -19.56 -1.26 -1.11
CA LYS A 75 -18.18 -1.73 -1.06
C LYS A 75 -17.21 -0.69 -1.61
N ILE A 76 -17.55 -0.01 -2.70
CA ILE A 76 -16.77 1.10 -3.25
C ILE A 76 -16.60 2.21 -2.21
N LYS A 77 -17.69 2.59 -1.52
CA LYS A 77 -17.66 3.60 -0.45
C LYS A 77 -16.76 3.21 0.71
N GLN A 78 -16.83 1.95 1.15
CA GLN A 78 -15.96 1.41 2.20
C GLN A 78 -14.48 1.44 1.79
N LEU A 79 -14.18 1.02 0.55
CA LEU A 79 -12.83 1.04 0.00
C LEU A 79 -12.26 2.48 -0.07
N LYS A 80 -13.06 3.46 -0.49
CA LYS A 80 -12.65 4.87 -0.51
C LYS A 80 -12.31 5.39 0.90
N LYS A 81 -13.12 5.03 1.92
CA LYS A 81 -12.87 5.38 3.32
C LYS A 81 -11.57 4.76 3.84
N GLU A 82 -11.36 3.48 3.54
CA GLU A 82 -10.14 2.76 3.96
C GLU A 82 -8.89 3.30 3.27
N LYS A 83 -8.97 3.62 1.96
CA LYS A 83 -7.89 4.29 1.23
C LYS A 83 -7.46 5.58 1.94
N HIS A 84 -8.42 6.44 2.30
CA HIS A 84 -8.13 7.69 3.01
C HIS A 84 -7.49 7.45 4.39
N ARG A 85 -7.94 6.41 5.12
CA ARG A 85 -7.30 6.02 6.39
C ARG A 85 -5.83 5.66 6.20
N LEU A 86 -5.51 4.86 5.17
CA LEU A 86 -4.14 4.42 4.87
C LEU A 86 -3.25 5.58 4.42
N GLU A 87 -3.77 6.52 3.62
CA GLU A 87 -3.01 7.71 3.22
C GLU A 87 -2.55 8.54 4.43
N ARG A 88 -3.43 8.72 5.43
CA ARG A 88 -3.07 9.42 6.67
C ARG A 88 -1.99 8.68 7.45
N ASN A 89 -2.08 7.36 7.55
CA ASN A 89 -1.06 6.54 8.22
C ASN A 89 0.30 6.63 7.52
N ILE A 90 0.33 6.46 6.19
CA ILE A 90 1.54 6.54 5.38
C ILE A 90 2.21 7.91 5.58
N LYS A 91 1.44 9.00 5.54
CA LYS A 91 1.95 10.34 5.81
C LYS A 91 2.51 10.48 7.23
N ALA A 92 1.84 9.90 8.23
CA ALA A 92 2.33 9.89 9.60
C ALA A 92 3.67 9.15 9.73
N TYR A 93 3.86 8.02 9.04
CA TYR A 93 5.15 7.34 8.99
C TYR A 93 6.24 8.19 8.32
N GLN A 94 5.94 8.82 7.19
CA GLN A 94 6.88 9.68 6.47
C GLN A 94 7.32 10.88 7.32
N ASN A 95 6.38 11.53 8.01
CA ASN A 95 6.66 12.68 8.87
C ASN A 95 7.51 12.31 10.10
N ARG A 96 7.42 11.06 10.60
CA ARG A 96 8.26 10.58 11.69
C ARG A 96 9.70 10.32 11.27
N GLN A 97 9.92 9.90 10.03
CA GLN A 97 11.27 9.71 9.47
C GLN A 97 11.93 11.02 9.02
N PHE A 98 11.15 12.05 8.65
CA PHE A 98 11.64 13.37 8.24
C PHE A 98 10.85 14.51 8.91
N PRO A 99 11.12 14.84 10.19
CA PRO A 99 10.32 15.80 10.95
C PRO A 99 10.32 17.25 10.45
N SER A 100 11.22 17.62 9.52
CA SER A 100 11.45 19.02 9.10
C SER A 100 11.21 19.35 7.63
N GLN A 101 10.80 18.41 6.77
CA GLN A 101 10.61 18.69 5.33
C GLN A 101 9.17 19.06 4.92
N TYR A 102 8.18 18.96 5.82
CA TYR A 102 6.76 19.16 5.49
C TYR A 102 6.08 20.27 6.33
N ARG A 103 6.87 21.25 6.79
CA ARG A 103 6.36 22.53 7.30
C ARG A 103 6.53 23.61 6.24
N GLU A 104 5.77 23.52 5.16
CA GLU A 104 5.44 24.67 4.30
C GLU A 104 3.98 24.54 3.87
#